data_AF-A0A2A7UL19-F1
#
_entry.id   AF-A0A2A7UL19-F1
#
_cell.length_a   1.000
_cell.length_b   1.000
_cell.length_c   1.000
_cell.angle_alpha   90.00
_cell.angle_beta   90.00
_cell.angle_gamma   90.00
#
_symmetry.space_group_name_H-M   'P 1'
#
loop_
_entity.id
_entity.type
_entity.pdbx_description
1 polymer ?
#
loop_
_entity_poly.entity_id
_entity_poly.type
_entity_poly.pdbx_seq_one_letter_code
_entity_poly.pdbx_strand_id
1 'polypeptide(L)'
;MDVDRVTVPGTGVLHHLRTRAGVRFALLTRGDDRQLLVYDQQWPDEPAQTITLAPDEADQLADLLHSAPLPDRVARLERRMSRLLAERDPA
;
A
#
# COMPACT_ATOMS: atom_id res chain seq x y z
N MET A 1 -7.49 -3.25 -2.11
CA MET A 1 -6.14 -3.73 -1.80
C MET A 1 -6.32 -4.64 -0.63
N ASP A 2 -5.72 -5.81 -0.72
CA ASP A 2 -5.76 -6.85 0.29
C ASP A 2 -4.39 -6.89 0.96
N VAL A 3 -4.36 -6.94 2.29
CA VAL A 3 -3.11 -6.91 3.06
C VAL A 3 -3.12 -8.02 4.10
N ASP A 4 -2.24 -9.00 3.92
CA ASP A 4 -2.03 -10.08 4.88
C ASP A 4 -0.73 -9.83 5.64
N ARG A 5 -0.77 -9.93 6.97
CA ARG A 5 0.40 -9.75 7.83
C ARG A 5 0.83 -11.08 8.41
N VAL A 6 2.08 -11.46 8.16
CA VAL A 6 2.69 -12.67 8.71
C VAL A 6 3.89 -12.26 9.56
N THR A 7 3.92 -12.71 10.81
CA THR A 7 5.10 -12.57 11.67
C THR A 7 6.12 -13.62 11.28
N VAL A 8 7.33 -13.18 10.95
CA VAL A 8 8.44 -14.06 10.57
C VAL A 8 9.27 -14.37 11.83
N PRO A 9 9.66 -15.64 12.08
CA PRO A 9 10.52 -15.98 13.20
C PRO A 9 11.80 -15.12 13.22
N GLY A 10 12.10 -14.50 14.36
CA GLY A 10 13.29 -13.65 14.52
C GLY A 10 13.12 -12.19 14.08
N THR A 11 12.12 -11.47 14.65
CA THR A 11 11.98 -10.00 14.57
C THR A 11 11.64 -9.39 13.20
N GLY A 12 11.03 -10.17 12.30
CA GLY A 12 10.55 -9.69 11.00
C GLY A 12 9.03 -9.60 10.90
N VAL A 13 8.50 -8.58 10.21
CA VAL A 13 7.09 -8.53 9.79
C VAL A 13 7.05 -8.54 8.27
N LEU A 14 6.35 -9.52 7.70
CA LEU A 14 6.08 -9.58 6.27
C LEU A 14 4.64 -9.15 6.01
N HIS A 15 4.49 -8.06 5.27
CA HIS A 15 3.21 -7.60 4.76
C HIS A 15 3.08 -8.06 3.32
N HIS A 16 2.14 -8.95 3.03
CA HIS A 16 1.76 -9.27 1.66
C HIS A 16 0.68 -8.30 1.20
N LEU A 17 0.85 -7.74 0.01
CA LEU A 17 -0.05 -6.79 -0.59
C LEU A 17 -0.52 -7.31 -1.96
N ARG A 18 -1.82 -7.26 -2.18
CA ARG A 18 -2.41 -7.51 -3.49
C ARG A 18 -3.18 -6.29 -3.96
N THR A 19 -2.75 -5.74 -5.10
CA THR A 19 -3.42 -4.62 -5.75
C THR A 19 -4.73 -5.09 -6.40
N ARG A 20 -5.60 -4.13 -6.75
CA ARG A 20 -6.82 -4.42 -7.52
C ARG A 20 -6.52 -4.90 -8.95
N ALA A 21 -5.36 -4.51 -9.49
CA ALA A 21 -4.90 -4.94 -10.81
C ALA A 21 -4.29 -6.35 -10.82
N GLY A 22 -4.28 -7.05 -9.68
CA GLY A 22 -3.74 -8.40 -9.56
C GLY A 22 -2.24 -8.48 -9.26
N VAL A 23 -1.53 -7.33 -9.22
CA VAL A 23 -0.11 -7.30 -8.83
C VAL A 23 0.04 -7.70 -7.36
N ARG A 24 1.00 -8.60 -7.11
CA ARG A 24 1.39 -9.09 -5.78
C ARG A 24 2.77 -8.58 -5.45
N PHE A 25 2.92 -8.00 -4.27
CA PHE A 25 4.19 -7.56 -3.73
C PHE A 25 4.16 -7.69 -2.21
N ALA A 26 5.31 -7.70 -1.57
CA ALA A 26 5.41 -7.73 -0.12
C ALA A 26 6.41 -6.70 0.41
N LEU A 27 6.20 -6.30 1.64
CA LEU A 27 7.15 -5.49 2.41
C LEU A 27 7.60 -6.32 3.60
N LEU A 28 8.90 -6.63 3.64
CA LEU A 28 9.55 -7.24 4.79
C LEU A 28 10.23 -6.14 5.60
N THR A 29 9.89 -6.05 6.88
CA THR A 29 10.53 -5.16 7.84
C THR A 29 11.24 -5.99 8.90
N ARG A 30 12.55 -5.83 9.08
CA ARG A 30 13.34 -6.52 10.11
C ARG A 30 14.28 -5.51 10.77
N GLY A 31 13.98 -5.10 12.01
CA GLY A 31 14.72 -4.01 12.65
C GLY A 31 14.62 -2.73 11.80
N ASP A 32 15.78 -2.19 11.42
CA ASP A 32 15.87 -1.02 10.53
C ASP A 32 15.89 -1.38 9.04
N ASP A 33 16.05 -2.67 8.71
CA ASP A 33 16.09 -3.13 7.32
C ASP A 33 14.66 -3.24 6.76
N ARG A 34 14.49 -2.73 5.54
CA ARG A 34 13.22 -2.77 4.81
C ARG A 34 13.47 -3.31 3.42
N GLN A 35 12.69 -4.31 3.01
CA GLN A 35 12.81 -4.92 1.69
C GLN A 35 11.45 -4.98 1.01
N LEU A 36 11.40 -4.51 -0.23
CA LEU A 36 10.26 -4.67 -1.11
C LEU A 36 10.47 -5.90 -1.98
N LEU A 37 9.55 -6.86 -1.91
CA LEU A 37 9.56 -8.07 -2.71
C LEU A 37 8.49 -7.96 -3.78
N VAL A 38 8.85 -8.13 -5.04
CA VAL A 38 7.93 -8.11 -6.18
C VAL A 38 7.77 -9.53 -6.68
N TYR A 39 6.53 -9.97 -6.82
CA TYR A 39 6.23 -11.31 -7.32
C TYR A 39 5.74 -11.24 -8.76
N ASP A 40 6.18 -12.19 -9.57
CA ASP A 40 5.61 -12.43 -10.89
C ASP A 40 4.25 -13.14 -10.76
N GLN A 41 3.38 -12.93 -11.74
CA GLN A 41 2.10 -13.63 -11.85
C GLN A 41 2.29 -15.10 -12.23
N GLN A 42 3.38 -15.45 -12.93
CA GLN A 42 3.61 -16.82 -13.40
C GLN A 42 4.24 -17.72 -12.32
N TRP A 43 5.08 -17.15 -11.43
CA TRP A 43 5.77 -17.87 -10.37
C TRP A 43 5.63 -17.13 -9.02
N PRO A 44 4.49 -17.30 -8.33
CA PRO A 44 4.15 -16.50 -7.15
C PRO A 44 4.90 -16.90 -5.87
N ASP A 45 5.59 -18.05 -5.88
CA ASP A 45 6.21 -18.61 -4.68
C ASP A 45 7.61 -18.03 -4.40
N GLU A 46 8.27 -17.46 -5.41
CA GLU A 46 9.56 -16.78 -5.26
C GLU A 46 9.46 -15.32 -5.72
N PRO A 47 10.09 -14.38 -4.98
CA PRO A 47 10.13 -13.00 -5.41
C PRO A 47 10.97 -12.88 -6.68
N ALA A 48 10.37 -12.38 -7.75
CA ALA A 48 11.06 -12.09 -9.00
C ALA A 48 12.10 -10.98 -8.84
N GLN A 49 11.88 -10.07 -7.90
CA GLN A 49 12.82 -9.01 -7.55
C GLN A 49 12.73 -8.68 -6.06
N THR A 50 13.89 -8.46 -5.44
CA THR A 50 14.00 -7.95 -4.07
C THR A 50 14.74 -6.62 -4.12
N ILE A 51 14.13 -5.57 -3.57
CA ILE A 51 14.70 -4.24 -3.45
C ILE A 51 14.93 -3.99 -1.97
N THR A 52 16.19 -3.94 -1.55
CA THR A 52 16.56 -3.54 -0.19
C THR A 52 16.63 -2.02 -0.14
N LEU A 53 15.93 -1.43 0.83
CA LEU A 53 15.90 0.01 1.07
C LEU A 53 16.72 0.31 2.32
N ALA A 54 17.60 1.30 2.22
CA ALA A 54 18.20 1.92 3.39
C ALA A 54 17.12 2.66 4.22
N PRO A 55 17.37 2.95 5.51
CA PRO A 55 16.39 3.61 6.36
C PRO A 55 15.87 4.94 5.80
N ASP A 56 16.77 5.77 5.26
CA ASP A 56 16.46 7.06 4.66
C ASP A 56 15.70 6.94 3.32
N GLU A 57 16.03 5.94 2.50
CA GLU A 57 15.29 5.64 1.27
C GLU A 57 13.87 5.18 1.56
N ALA A 58 13.70 4.36 2.59
CA ALA A 58 12.40 3.87 2.99
C ALA A 58 11.51 4.95 3.60
N ASP A 59 12.10 5.87 4.36
CA ASP A 59 11.38 7.02 4.89
C ASP A 59 10.97 7.99 3.76
N GLN A 60 11.87 8.25 2.80
CA GLN A 60 11.51 9.01 1.58
C GLN A 60 10.39 8.35 0.77
N LEU A 61 10.43 7.02 0.60
CA LEU A 61 9.38 6.29 -0.11
C LEU A 61 8.04 6.37 0.66
N ALA A 62 8.06 6.25 1.98
CA ALA A 62 6.88 6.41 2.82
C ALA A 62 6.28 7.82 2.68
N ASP A 63 7.12 8.85 2.67
CA ASP A 63 6.71 10.24 2.44
C ASP A 63 6.12 10.43 1.04
N LEU A 64 6.68 9.83 -0.01
CA LEU A 64 6.11 9.85 -1.36
C LEU A 64 4.76 9.15 -1.42
N LEU A 65 4.61 8.00 -0.75
CA LEU A 65 3.34 7.29 -0.68
C LEU A 65 2.28 8.02 0.16
N HIS A 66 2.71 8.80 1.15
CA HIS A 66 1.83 9.63 1.98
C HIS A 66 1.46 10.97 1.31
N SER A 67 2.37 11.54 0.53
CA SER A 67 2.19 12.78 -0.22
C SER A 67 1.55 12.58 -1.60
N ALA A 68 1.51 11.34 -2.12
CA ALA A 68 0.75 10.98 -3.30
C ALA A 68 -0.71 11.40 -3.12
N PRO A 69 -1.27 12.19 -4.06
CA PRO A 69 -2.23 13.19 -3.66
C PRO A 69 -3.59 12.54 -3.37
N LEU A 70 -4.26 13.14 -2.39
CA LEU A 70 -5.64 12.93 -1.95
C LEU A 70 -6.79 13.28 -2.94
N PRO A 71 -6.63 13.74 -4.22
CA PRO A 71 -7.74 14.21 -5.06
C PRO A 71 -8.86 13.20 -5.19
N ASP A 72 -8.55 11.90 -5.31
CA ASP A 72 -9.60 10.88 -5.42
C ASP A 72 -10.41 10.72 -4.12
N ARG A 73 -9.78 10.93 -2.96
CA ARG A 73 -10.45 10.88 -1.65
C ARG A 73 -11.23 12.16 -1.39
N VAL A 74 -10.69 13.32 -1.74
CA VAL A 74 -11.35 14.64 -1.60
C VAL A 74 -12.52 14.74 -2.58
N ALA A 75 -12.33 14.43 -3.86
CA ALA A 75 -13.40 14.43 -4.85
C ALA A 75 -14.50 13.41 -4.51
N ARG A 76 -14.15 12.28 -3.89
CA ARG A 76 -15.15 11.32 -3.37
C ARG A 76 -15.91 11.87 -2.16
N LEU A 77 -15.26 12.64 -1.29
CA LEU A 77 -15.90 13.30 -0.16
C LEU A 77 -16.82 14.44 -0.65
N GLU A 78 -16.36 15.28 -1.58
CA GLU A 78 -17.14 16.32 -2.23
C GLU A 78 -18.39 15.75 -2.89
N ARG A 79 -18.26 14.70 -3.72
CA ARG A 79 -19.41 14.02 -4.32
C ARG A 79 -20.41 13.49 -3.29
N ARG A 80 -19.94 13.06 -2.12
CA ARG A 80 -20.80 12.51 -1.06
C ARG A 80 -21.49 13.63 -0.28
N MET A 81 -20.82 14.76 -0.04
CA MET A 81 -21.41 15.97 0.54
C MET A 81 -22.44 16.60 -0.41
N SER A 82 -22.15 16.71 -1.70
CA SER A 82 -23.10 17.25 -2.68
C SER A 82 -24.40 16.45 -2.75
N ARG A 83 -24.34 15.11 -2.62
CA ARG A 83 -25.54 14.26 -2.56
C ARG A 83 -26.35 14.47 -1.28
N LEU A 84 -25.67 14.53 -0.13
CA LEU A 84 -26.30 14.78 1.16
C LEU A 84 -26.95 16.17 1.25
N LEU A 85 -26.36 17.18 0.60
CA LEU A 85 -26.94 18.52 0.55
C LEU A 85 -28.15 18.57 -0.42
N ALA A 86 -28.09 17.86 -1.55
CA ALA A 86 -29.21 17.76 -2.48
C ALA A 86 -30.41 16.99 -1.91
N GLU A 87 -30.20 16.03 -1.01
CA GLU A 87 -31.30 15.32 -0.32
C GLU A 87 -31.96 16.15 0.80
N ARG A 88 -31.31 17.22 1.27
CA ARG A 88 -31.79 18.07 2.38
C ARG A 88 -32.56 19.31 1.94
N ASP A 89 -32.59 19.60 0.64
CA ASP A 89 -33.37 20.69 0.06
C ASP A 89 -34.26 20.13 -1.07
N PRO A 90 -35.38 19.46 -0.74
CA PRO A 90 -36.39 19.16 -1.72
C PRO A 90 -37.12 20.49 -2.01
N ALA A 91 -36.89 21.04 -3.20
CA ALA A 91 -37.70 22.13 -3.73
C ALA A 91 -39.20 21.80 -3.72
#